data_AF-A0A428X520-F1
#
_entry.id   AF-A0A428X520-F1
#
_cell.length_a   1.000
_cell.length_b   1.000
_cell.length_c   1.000
_cell.angle_alpha   90.00
_cell.angle_beta   90.00
_cell.angle_gamma   90.00
#
_symmetry.space_group_name_H-M   'P 1'
#
loop_
_entity.id
_entity.type
_entity.pdbx_description
1 polymer ?
#
loop_
_entity_poly.entity_id
_entity_poly.type
_entity_poly.pdbx_seq_one_letter_code
_entity_poly.pdbx_strand_id
1 'polypeptide(L)'
;MCELRAVDKSPKPERAETGAYWTQARDVESLREHLGQERLTIIGHSAGTRLAISYAAQYPERVARLLLVTPPSTYLVDEPADAAELIGERSGDPVFDKAVAAFQGGADLSDETAFNTWQQACAPMGYAAWTAAEQKHAQLGKFDLAAAQAFFSVQPPEDLAGRLAAVKAPTLVLGGAQDCLTGVRPVKALARLFPNGDVVLIDQCGHYPWVERPAEFRRAADTFLGGHDRVAADLHRDRGQAGSRRPFLHVAGRGIEDAAVAGACDGAARRLGNGDARVRADRVEPFDLVLRWPDDQDFA
;
A
#
# COMPACT_ATOMS: atom_id res chain seq x y z
N MET A 1 -4.52 3.06 14.66
CA MET A 1 -4.70 3.30 13.21
C MET A 1 -4.50 4.80 12.99
N CYS A 2 -3.69 5.19 12.01
CA CYS A 2 -3.56 6.58 11.58
C CYS A 2 -4.15 6.67 10.17
N GLU A 3 -5.09 7.58 9.98
CA GLU A 3 -5.70 7.85 8.68
C GLU A 3 -4.82 8.86 7.94
N LEU A 4 -4.46 8.57 6.69
CA LEU A 4 -3.71 9.48 5.82
C LEU A 4 -4.42 10.83 5.71
N ARG A 5 -3.68 11.90 5.38
CA ARG A 5 -4.34 13.17 5.04
C ARG A 5 -5.33 12.95 3.90
N ALA A 6 -6.53 13.53 4.04
CA ALA A 6 -7.66 13.36 3.14
C ALA A 6 -8.24 11.92 3.01
N VAL A 7 -7.94 11.02 3.96
CA VAL A 7 -8.66 9.75 4.13
C VAL A 7 -9.59 9.85 5.33
N ASP A 8 -10.83 9.41 5.16
CA ASP A 8 -11.87 9.36 6.20
C ASP A 8 -12.08 10.71 6.93
N LYS A 9 -11.66 10.83 8.20
CA LYS A 9 -11.88 12.03 9.03
C LYS A 9 -10.71 13.00 9.02
N SER A 10 -9.57 12.62 8.43
CA SER A 10 -8.40 13.47 8.35
C SER A 10 -8.64 14.64 7.39
N PRO A 11 -8.25 15.88 7.77
CA PRO A 11 -8.47 17.05 6.93
C PRO A 11 -7.73 16.92 5.59
N LYS A 12 -8.32 17.53 4.56
CA LYS A 12 -7.70 17.62 3.24
C LYS A 12 -6.44 18.50 3.31
N PRO A 13 -5.36 18.14 2.62
CA PRO A 13 -4.17 18.97 2.59
C PRO A 13 -4.48 20.30 1.90
N GLU A 14 -3.97 21.41 2.45
CA GLU A 14 -4.14 22.75 1.86
C GLU A 14 -3.45 22.90 0.50
N ARG A 15 -2.49 22.02 0.19
CA ARG A 15 -1.72 21.98 -1.06
C ARG A 15 -1.45 20.53 -1.47
N ALA A 16 -1.36 20.26 -2.77
CA ALA A 16 -1.15 18.89 -3.27
C ALA A 16 0.16 18.28 -2.72
N GLU A 17 1.22 19.08 -2.63
CA GLU A 17 2.57 18.62 -2.24
C GLU A 17 2.66 18.22 -0.76
N THR A 18 1.79 18.75 0.09
CA THR A 18 1.69 18.34 1.50
C THR A 18 0.84 17.08 1.67
N GLY A 19 -0.02 16.78 0.70
CA GLY A 19 -0.74 15.52 0.60
C GLY A 19 0.07 14.38 0.00
N ALA A 20 1.25 14.65 -0.57
CA ALA A 20 2.09 13.63 -1.17
C ALA A 20 2.56 12.57 -0.16
N TYR A 21 2.59 11.30 -0.59
CA TYR A 21 3.04 10.19 0.26
C TYR A 21 4.44 10.42 0.85
N TRP A 22 5.34 11.04 0.09
CA TRP A 22 6.68 11.35 0.55
C TRP A 22 6.68 12.34 1.72
N THR A 23 5.86 13.39 1.63
CA THR A 23 5.73 14.45 2.64
C THR A 23 4.99 13.95 3.87
N GLN A 24 3.95 13.12 3.69
CA GLN A 24 3.16 12.54 4.78
C GLN A 24 3.97 11.65 5.73
N ALA A 25 5.18 11.20 5.34
CA ALA A 25 6.09 10.49 6.26
C ALA A 25 6.44 11.31 7.50
N ARG A 26 6.46 12.64 7.40
CA ARG A 26 6.68 13.53 8.56
C ARG A 26 5.52 13.50 9.55
N ASP A 27 4.30 13.25 9.08
CA ASP A 27 3.13 13.11 9.95
C ASP A 27 3.22 11.84 10.78
N VAL A 28 3.69 10.74 10.16
CA VAL A 28 3.97 9.48 10.87
C VAL A 28 5.05 9.69 11.93
N GLU A 29 6.10 10.47 11.64
CA GLU A 29 7.15 10.77 12.62
C GLU A 29 6.63 11.64 13.76
N SER A 30 5.85 12.68 13.44
CA SER A 30 5.23 13.55 14.44
C SER A 30 4.31 12.75 15.37
N LEU A 31 3.56 11.79 14.80
CA LEU A 31 2.73 10.87 15.58
C LEU A 31 3.58 9.95 16.47
N ARG A 32 4.69 9.40 15.96
CA ARG A 32 5.62 8.60 16.78
C ARG A 32 6.09 9.38 18.00
N GLU A 33 6.53 10.62 17.79
CA GLU A 33 7.01 11.52 18.84
C GLU A 33 5.92 11.82 19.86
N HIS A 34 4.72 12.18 19.38
CA HIS A 34 3.56 12.46 20.24
C HIS A 34 3.18 11.25 21.11
N LEU A 35 3.23 10.04 20.55
CA LEU A 35 2.94 8.80 21.28
C LEU A 35 4.10 8.33 22.17
N GLY A 36 5.23 9.03 22.18
CA GLY A 36 6.42 8.69 22.96
C GLY A 36 7.04 7.33 22.59
N GLN A 37 6.80 6.84 21.36
CA GLN A 37 7.31 5.53 20.93
C GLN A 37 8.72 5.66 20.39
N GLU A 38 9.64 4.79 20.80
CA GLU A 38 11.01 4.82 20.25
C GLU A 38 11.04 4.37 18.77
N ARG A 39 10.25 3.34 18.44
CA ARG A 39 10.14 2.75 17.10
C ARG A 39 8.71 2.28 16.82
N LEU A 40 8.33 2.24 15.54
CA LEU A 40 7.01 1.79 15.08
C LEU A 40 7.07 0.48 14.31
N THR A 41 6.10 -0.40 14.53
CA THR A 41 5.77 -1.44 13.54
C THR A 41 4.79 -0.84 12.55
N ILE A 42 5.14 -0.87 11.26
CA ILE A 42 4.38 -0.22 10.19
C ILE A 42 3.84 -1.29 9.26
N ILE A 43 2.53 -1.24 9.02
CA ILE A 43 1.84 -2.09 8.06
C ILE A 43 1.23 -1.17 7.02
N GLY A 44 1.59 -1.36 5.74
CA GLY A 44 1.00 -0.66 4.62
C GLY A 44 0.39 -1.65 3.63
N HIS A 45 -0.70 -1.27 2.99
CA HIS A 45 -1.32 -2.01 1.89
C HIS A 45 -1.35 -1.16 0.62
N SER A 46 -1.09 -1.77 -0.53
CA SER A 46 -1.19 -1.14 -1.85
C SER A 46 -0.47 0.23 -1.89
N ALA A 47 -1.11 1.29 -2.34
CA ALA A 47 -0.51 2.63 -2.35
C ALA A 47 -0.02 3.10 -0.96
N GLY A 48 -0.66 2.64 0.13
CA GLY A 48 -0.20 2.90 1.50
C GLY A 48 1.21 2.35 1.79
N THR A 49 1.69 1.35 1.03
CA THR A 49 3.09 0.91 1.10
C THR A 49 4.06 1.99 0.65
N ARG A 50 3.67 2.90 -0.24
CA ARG A 50 4.52 4.03 -0.62
C ARG A 50 4.84 4.92 0.56
N LEU A 51 3.83 5.26 1.37
CA LEU A 51 4.07 6.01 2.62
C LEU A 51 4.93 5.21 3.60
N ALA A 52 4.64 3.92 3.77
CA ALA A 52 5.42 3.06 4.67
C ALA A 52 6.91 2.99 4.28
N ILE A 53 7.19 2.85 2.98
CA ILE A 53 8.53 2.87 2.40
C ILE A 53 9.16 4.26 2.56
N SER A 54 8.43 5.34 2.29
CA SER A 54 8.93 6.71 2.48
C SER A 54 9.29 7.02 3.92
N TYR A 55 8.51 6.54 4.89
CA TYR A 55 8.83 6.67 6.30
C TYR A 55 10.09 5.86 6.64
N ALA A 56 10.16 4.60 6.23
CA ALA A 56 11.31 3.75 6.50
C ALA A 56 12.61 4.31 5.90
N ALA A 57 12.54 4.90 4.70
CA ALA A 57 13.69 5.53 4.05
C ALA A 57 14.14 6.83 4.72
N GLN A 58 13.21 7.60 5.32
CA GLN A 58 13.53 8.87 6.00
C GLN A 58 13.94 8.67 7.47
N TYR A 59 13.39 7.64 8.13
CA TYR A 59 13.57 7.36 9.56
C TYR A 59 13.92 5.88 9.82
N PRO A 60 15.00 5.33 9.23
CA PRO A 60 15.28 3.89 9.26
C PRO A 60 15.44 3.33 10.68
N GLU A 61 16.05 4.10 11.59
CA GLU A 61 16.25 3.73 13.00
C GLU A 61 14.94 3.76 13.84
N ARG A 62 13.87 4.34 13.27
CA ARG A 62 12.55 4.44 13.93
C ARG A 62 11.59 3.33 13.53
N VAL A 63 12.03 2.39 12.70
CA VAL A 63 11.22 1.23 12.29
C VAL A 63 11.59 0.02 13.14
N ALA A 64 10.58 -0.56 13.79
CA ALA A 64 10.71 -1.83 14.51
C ALA A 64 10.53 -3.02 13.57
N ARG A 65 9.50 -2.98 12.71
CA ARG A 65 9.15 -3.97 11.68
C ARG A 65 8.37 -3.29 10.55
N LEU A 66 8.50 -3.80 9.33
CA LEU A 66 7.81 -3.29 8.16
C LEU A 66 7.05 -4.41 7.43
N LEU A 67 5.73 -4.34 7.38
CA LEU A 67 4.90 -5.26 6.60
C LEU A 67 4.29 -4.51 5.41
N LEU A 68 4.65 -4.93 4.20
CA LEU A 68 4.16 -4.37 2.95
C LEU A 68 3.24 -5.38 2.29
N VAL A 69 1.94 -5.09 2.24
CA VAL A 69 0.91 -5.96 1.67
C VAL A 69 0.57 -5.48 0.27
N THR A 70 0.73 -6.37 -0.70
CA THR A 70 0.51 -6.16 -2.13
C THR A 70 1.06 -4.82 -2.65
N PRO A 71 2.38 -4.56 -2.48
CA PRO A 71 2.97 -3.27 -2.83
C PRO A 71 3.09 -3.07 -4.35
N PRO A 72 2.58 -1.98 -4.91
CA PRO A 72 2.93 -1.53 -6.26
C PRO A 72 4.42 -1.19 -6.28
N SER A 73 5.24 -2.01 -6.96
CA SER A 73 6.70 -1.98 -6.77
C SER A 73 7.48 -1.52 -8.00
N THR A 74 6.84 -1.44 -9.17
CA THR A 74 7.47 -1.15 -10.46
C THR A 74 8.18 0.20 -10.53
N TYR A 75 7.80 1.16 -9.68
CA TYR A 75 8.44 2.47 -9.60
C TYR A 75 9.78 2.46 -8.83
N LEU A 76 10.13 1.36 -8.16
CA LEU A 76 11.34 1.22 -7.34
C LEU A 76 12.31 0.15 -7.83
N VAL A 77 11.85 -0.79 -8.65
CA VAL A 77 12.61 -1.98 -9.03
C VAL A 77 12.81 -2.03 -10.53
N ASP A 78 13.99 -2.45 -10.95
CA ASP A 78 14.31 -2.77 -12.35
C ASP A 78 13.98 -4.23 -12.65
N GLU A 79 12.72 -4.61 -12.38
CA GLU A 79 12.20 -5.95 -12.64
C GLU A 79 11.02 -5.84 -13.61
N PRO A 80 11.00 -6.63 -14.71
CA PRO A 80 9.89 -6.60 -15.66
C PRO A 80 8.56 -6.91 -14.98
N ALA A 81 7.56 -6.06 -15.22
CA ALA A 81 6.20 -6.31 -14.76
C ALA A 81 5.63 -7.57 -15.42
N ASP A 82 4.90 -8.39 -14.67
CA ASP A 82 4.22 -9.63 -15.11
C ASP A 82 2.68 -9.50 -15.10
N ALA A 83 2.13 -8.33 -14.78
CA ALA A 83 0.68 -8.11 -14.75
C ALA A 83 -0.01 -8.50 -16.08
N ALA A 84 0.62 -8.25 -17.23
CA ALA A 84 0.07 -8.63 -18.52
C ALA A 84 -0.02 -10.17 -18.72
N GLU A 85 0.94 -10.91 -18.18
CA GLU A 85 0.94 -12.38 -18.20
C GLU A 85 -0.21 -12.92 -17.34
N LEU A 86 -0.35 -12.40 -16.12
CA LEU A 86 -1.44 -12.75 -15.18
C LEU A 86 -2.83 -12.39 -15.73
N ILE A 87 -2.96 -11.26 -16.42
CA ILE A 87 -4.18 -10.89 -17.14
C ILE A 87 -4.49 -11.90 -18.26
N GLY A 88 -3.47 -12.32 -19.02
CA GLY A 88 -3.62 -13.30 -20.09
C GLY A 88 -4.12 -14.66 -19.60
N GLU A 89 -3.63 -15.13 -18.44
CA GLU A 89 -4.05 -16.39 -17.81
C GLU A 89 -5.54 -16.43 -17.44
N ARG A 90 -6.15 -15.26 -17.23
CA ARG A 90 -7.56 -15.11 -16.84
C ARG A 90 -8.48 -14.65 -17.96
N SER A 91 -7.94 -14.46 -19.16
CA SER A 91 -8.71 -14.02 -20.32
C SER A 91 -9.85 -14.99 -20.67
N GLY A 92 -10.96 -14.43 -21.17
CA GLY A 92 -12.13 -15.20 -21.56
C GLY A 92 -13.25 -15.27 -20.50
N ASP A 93 -13.02 -14.74 -19.30
CA ASP A 93 -14.10 -14.43 -18.36
C ASP A 93 -14.72 -13.07 -18.75
N PRO A 94 -16.02 -13.00 -19.11
CA PRO A 94 -16.64 -11.76 -19.58
C PRO A 94 -16.68 -10.61 -18.57
N VAL A 95 -16.65 -10.90 -17.27
CA VAL A 95 -16.62 -9.88 -16.22
C VAL A 95 -15.19 -9.35 -16.07
N PHE A 96 -14.21 -10.26 -16.04
CA PHE A 96 -12.80 -9.89 -15.98
C PHE A 96 -12.34 -9.12 -17.22
N ASP A 97 -12.69 -9.58 -18.42
CA ASP A 97 -12.33 -8.93 -19.69
C ASP A 97 -12.87 -7.49 -19.76
N LYS A 98 -14.08 -7.25 -19.23
CA LYS A 98 -14.63 -5.90 -19.10
C LYS A 98 -13.86 -5.03 -18.12
N ALA A 99 -13.43 -5.59 -17.00
CA ALA A 99 -12.61 -4.87 -16.02
C ALA A 99 -11.25 -4.48 -16.61
N VAL A 100 -10.61 -5.39 -17.34
CA VAL A 100 -9.36 -5.14 -18.07
C VAL A 100 -9.56 -4.04 -19.12
N ALA A 101 -10.65 -4.08 -19.88
CA ALA A 101 -10.96 -3.04 -20.86
C ALA A 101 -11.19 -1.67 -20.20
N ALA A 102 -11.88 -1.62 -19.05
CA ALA A 102 -12.07 -0.38 -18.28
C ALA A 102 -10.73 0.17 -17.77
N PHE A 103 -9.85 -0.70 -17.29
CA PHE A 103 -8.51 -0.31 -16.84
C PHE A 103 -7.64 0.23 -17.99
N GLN A 104 -7.64 -0.47 -19.13
CA GLN A 104 -6.91 -0.05 -20.34
C GLN A 104 -7.47 1.24 -20.94
N GLY A 105 -8.75 1.55 -20.71
CA GLY A 105 -9.38 2.81 -21.08
C GLY A 105 -8.86 4.03 -20.30
N GLY A 106 -8.14 3.80 -19.20
CA GLY A 106 -7.61 4.83 -18.32
C GLY A 106 -8.63 5.34 -17.31
N ALA A 107 -8.12 5.92 -16.22
CA ALA A 107 -8.96 6.44 -15.15
C ALA A 107 -9.77 7.67 -15.59
N ASP A 108 -11.06 7.69 -15.24
CA ASP A 108 -11.89 8.87 -15.39
C ASP A 108 -11.64 9.82 -14.21
N LEU A 109 -10.91 10.90 -14.47
CA LEU A 109 -10.54 11.91 -13.47
C LEU A 109 -11.40 13.18 -13.57
N SER A 110 -12.54 13.12 -14.27
CA SER A 110 -13.41 14.29 -14.46
C SER A 110 -14.05 14.78 -13.16
N ASP A 111 -14.51 13.85 -12.34
CA ASP A 111 -14.98 14.09 -10.98
C ASP A 111 -14.85 12.83 -10.10
N GLU A 112 -15.14 12.99 -8.81
CA GLU A 112 -15.06 11.91 -7.82
C GLU A 112 -16.00 10.74 -8.11
N THR A 113 -17.20 11.00 -8.63
CA THR A 113 -18.18 9.95 -8.95
C THR A 113 -17.70 9.12 -10.13
N ALA A 114 -17.21 9.78 -11.18
CA ALA A 114 -16.65 9.13 -12.34
C ALA A 114 -15.42 8.29 -11.98
N PHE A 115 -14.52 8.84 -11.14
CA PHE A 115 -13.35 8.13 -10.64
C PHE A 115 -13.71 6.87 -9.84
N ASN A 116 -14.65 6.99 -8.90
CA ASN A 116 -15.12 5.84 -8.12
C ASN A 116 -15.85 4.81 -9.00
N THR A 117 -16.59 5.25 -10.03
CA THR A 117 -17.25 4.34 -10.98
C THR A 117 -16.23 3.54 -11.79
N TRP A 118 -15.18 4.21 -12.27
CA TRP A 118 -14.08 3.57 -12.97
C TRP A 118 -13.33 2.58 -12.06
N GLN A 119 -13.05 2.95 -10.80
CA GLN A 119 -12.46 2.04 -9.81
C GLN A 119 -13.31 0.77 -9.60
N GLN A 120 -14.62 0.92 -9.43
CA GLN A 120 -15.53 -0.22 -9.29
C GLN A 120 -15.55 -1.12 -10.55
N ALA A 121 -15.45 -0.53 -11.74
CA ALA A 121 -15.37 -1.28 -12.98
C ALA A 121 -14.08 -2.11 -13.09
N CYS A 122 -12.96 -1.61 -12.56
CA CYS A 122 -11.66 -2.28 -12.59
C CYS A 122 -11.48 -3.31 -11.46
N ALA A 123 -12.30 -3.24 -10.41
CA ALA A 123 -12.15 -4.04 -9.19
C ALA A 123 -11.93 -5.55 -9.41
N PRO A 124 -12.58 -6.25 -10.38
CA PRO A 124 -12.32 -7.68 -10.62
C PRO A 124 -10.85 -8.04 -10.89
N MET A 125 -10.05 -7.08 -11.39
CA MET A 125 -8.61 -7.29 -11.61
C MET A 125 -7.83 -7.50 -10.32
N GLY A 126 -8.31 -6.93 -9.21
CA GLY A 126 -7.68 -7.01 -7.91
C GLY A 126 -7.97 -8.30 -7.13
N TYR A 127 -8.74 -9.25 -7.66
CA TYR A 127 -9.09 -10.48 -6.93
C TYR A 127 -8.83 -11.70 -7.80
N ALA A 128 -8.34 -12.79 -7.20
CA ALA A 128 -8.17 -14.08 -7.86
C ALA A 128 -9.51 -14.73 -8.23
N ALA A 129 -10.56 -14.46 -7.44
CA ALA A 129 -11.94 -14.88 -7.72
C ALA A 129 -12.91 -13.70 -7.62
N TRP A 130 -14.05 -13.77 -8.32
CA TRP A 130 -15.05 -12.70 -8.31
C TRP A 130 -16.40 -13.20 -7.80
N THR A 131 -16.41 -13.75 -6.58
CA THR A 131 -17.62 -14.27 -5.95
C THR A 131 -18.40 -13.16 -5.23
N ALA A 132 -19.50 -13.52 -4.55
CA ALA A 132 -20.28 -12.57 -3.77
C ALA A 132 -19.47 -11.90 -2.65
N ALA A 133 -18.47 -12.59 -2.07
CA ALA A 133 -17.62 -12.04 -1.01
C ALA A 133 -16.73 -10.90 -1.55
N GLU A 134 -16.04 -11.13 -2.66
CA GLU A 134 -15.18 -10.13 -3.30
C GLU A 134 -16.00 -8.97 -3.88
N GLN A 135 -17.17 -9.24 -4.44
CA GLN A 135 -18.11 -8.20 -4.89
C GLN A 135 -18.59 -7.30 -3.73
N LYS A 136 -18.90 -7.90 -2.57
CA LYS A 136 -19.25 -7.14 -1.36
C LYS A 136 -18.07 -6.29 -0.90
N HIS A 137 -16.87 -6.86 -0.84
CA HIS A 137 -15.67 -6.14 -0.41
C HIS A 137 -15.31 -4.99 -1.36
N ALA A 138 -15.41 -5.21 -2.68
CA ALA A 138 -15.10 -4.20 -3.68
C ALA A 138 -15.99 -2.94 -3.56
N GLN A 139 -17.21 -3.07 -3.05
CA GLN A 139 -18.11 -1.95 -2.81
C GLN A 139 -17.75 -1.13 -1.55
N LEU A 140 -16.79 -1.59 -0.75
CA LEU A 140 -16.38 -0.91 0.47
C LEU A 140 -15.39 0.21 0.17
N GLY A 141 -15.64 1.36 0.82
CA GLY A 141 -14.80 2.54 0.67
C GLY A 141 -15.13 3.36 -0.57
N LYS A 142 -14.76 4.63 -0.51
CA LYS A 142 -14.77 5.54 -1.65
C LYS A 142 -13.45 6.29 -1.67
N PHE A 143 -13.03 6.65 -2.86
CA PHE A 143 -11.85 7.43 -3.08
C PHE A 143 -12.24 8.91 -3.08
N ASP A 144 -11.49 9.71 -2.33
CA ASP A 144 -11.49 11.15 -2.51
C ASP A 144 -10.50 11.47 -3.65
N LEU A 145 -11.01 12.00 -4.76
CA LEU A 145 -10.19 12.21 -5.95
C LEU A 145 -9.05 13.20 -5.69
N ALA A 146 -9.31 14.25 -4.90
CA ALA A 146 -8.29 15.24 -4.57
C ALA A 146 -7.21 14.63 -3.66
N ALA A 147 -7.60 13.76 -2.72
CA ALA A 147 -6.67 12.99 -1.90
C ALA A 147 -5.76 12.11 -2.75
N ALA A 148 -6.34 11.34 -3.66
CA ALA A 148 -5.60 10.43 -4.54
C ALA A 148 -4.60 11.22 -5.42
N GLN A 149 -5.03 12.32 -6.03
CA GLN A 149 -4.15 13.19 -6.81
C GLN A 149 -3.03 13.79 -5.96
N ALA A 150 -3.35 14.28 -4.76
CA ALA A 150 -2.35 14.84 -3.85
C ALA A 150 -1.33 13.78 -3.41
N PHE A 151 -1.78 12.56 -3.11
CA PHE A 151 -0.92 11.46 -2.68
C PHE A 151 0.19 11.17 -3.70
N PHE A 152 -0.16 11.11 -4.99
CA PHE A 152 0.78 10.84 -6.08
C PHE A 152 1.40 12.10 -6.72
N SER A 153 1.23 13.28 -6.11
CA SER A 153 1.67 14.55 -6.71
C SER A 153 3.18 14.75 -6.80
N VAL A 154 3.98 13.88 -6.15
CA VAL A 154 5.45 13.95 -6.18
C VAL A 154 6.07 12.65 -6.62
N GLN A 155 7.16 12.80 -7.37
CA GLN A 155 8.06 11.69 -7.66
C GLN A 155 8.92 11.38 -6.44
N PRO A 156 9.26 10.10 -6.21
CA PRO A 156 10.20 9.76 -5.17
C PRO A 156 11.59 10.31 -5.53
N PRO A 157 12.49 10.49 -4.55
CA PRO A 157 13.90 10.74 -4.83
C PRO A 157 14.49 9.63 -5.71
N GLU A 158 15.36 9.99 -6.67
CA GLU A 158 16.00 9.03 -7.57
C GLU A 158 16.79 7.94 -6.82
N ASP A 159 17.33 8.28 -5.64
CA ASP A 159 18.12 7.39 -4.80
C ASP A 159 17.27 6.59 -3.79
N LEU A 160 15.92 6.67 -3.84
CA LEU A 160 15.03 6.01 -2.87
C LEU A 160 15.32 4.51 -2.74
N ALA A 161 15.46 3.79 -3.86
CA ALA A 161 15.78 2.36 -3.83
C ALA A 161 17.09 2.07 -3.06
N GLY A 162 18.11 2.91 -3.22
CA GLY A 162 19.38 2.82 -2.49
C GLY A 162 19.24 3.10 -0.99
N ARG A 163 18.35 4.02 -0.60
CA ARG A 163 18.10 4.34 0.82
C ARG A 163 17.50 3.16 1.59
N LEU A 164 16.83 2.23 0.93
CA LEU A 164 16.23 1.05 1.59
C LEU A 164 17.30 0.10 2.18
N ALA A 165 18.55 0.17 1.70
CA ALA A 165 19.67 -0.56 2.28
C ALA A 165 20.00 -0.14 3.74
N ALA A 166 19.56 1.05 4.17
CA ALA A 166 19.71 1.53 5.54
C ALA A 166 18.63 0.98 6.49
N VAL A 167 17.52 0.45 5.97
CA VAL A 167 16.41 -0.07 6.77
C VAL A 167 16.77 -1.44 7.33
N LYS A 168 17.33 -1.48 8.55
CA LYS A 168 17.74 -2.75 9.21
C LYS A 168 16.59 -3.47 9.91
N ALA A 169 15.42 -2.86 10.02
CA ALA A 169 14.24 -3.52 10.57
C ALA A 169 13.90 -4.78 9.75
N PRO A 170 13.40 -5.87 10.37
CA PRO A 170 12.78 -6.96 9.64
C PRO A 170 11.67 -6.43 8.75
N THR A 171 11.67 -6.85 7.48
CA THR A 171 10.70 -6.42 6.47
C THR A 171 10.07 -7.66 5.83
N LEU A 172 8.74 -7.74 5.83
CA LEU A 172 7.99 -8.74 5.08
C LEU A 172 7.23 -8.06 3.95
N VAL A 173 7.43 -8.55 2.73
CA VAL A 173 6.64 -8.22 1.55
C VAL A 173 5.68 -9.37 1.27
N LEU A 174 4.38 -9.10 1.32
CA LEU A 174 3.34 -10.11 1.11
C LEU A 174 2.60 -9.80 -0.20
N GLY A 175 2.56 -10.75 -1.13
CA GLY A 175 1.86 -10.62 -2.42
C GLY A 175 0.77 -11.67 -2.61
N GLY A 176 -0.23 -11.38 -3.45
CA GLY A 176 -1.13 -12.38 -4.01
C GLY A 176 -0.55 -12.96 -5.31
N ALA A 177 -0.61 -14.27 -5.49
CA ALA A 177 -0.06 -14.93 -6.68
C ALA A 177 -0.87 -14.62 -7.97
N GLN A 178 -2.08 -14.10 -7.85
CA GLN A 178 -2.97 -13.72 -8.95
C GLN A 178 -3.34 -12.23 -8.90
N ASP A 179 -2.51 -11.40 -8.26
CA ASP A 179 -2.70 -9.96 -8.23
C ASP A 179 -2.32 -9.33 -9.57
N CYS A 180 -3.32 -9.03 -10.40
CA CYS A 180 -3.12 -8.39 -11.70
C CYS A 180 -2.86 -6.87 -11.62
N LEU A 181 -2.94 -6.25 -10.44
CA LEU A 181 -2.69 -4.82 -10.25
C LEU A 181 -1.20 -4.55 -9.98
N THR A 182 -0.58 -5.37 -9.13
CA THR A 182 0.82 -5.16 -8.72
C THR A 182 1.82 -6.15 -9.32
N GLY A 183 1.34 -7.29 -9.80
CA GLY A 183 2.17 -8.37 -10.31
C GLY A 183 2.97 -9.08 -9.21
N VAL A 184 3.68 -10.14 -9.59
CA VAL A 184 4.43 -10.98 -8.65
C VAL A 184 5.92 -10.70 -8.71
N ARG A 185 6.48 -10.57 -9.91
CA ARG A 185 7.91 -10.27 -10.11
C ARG A 185 8.35 -8.99 -9.40
N PRO A 186 7.67 -7.83 -9.57
CA PRO A 186 8.08 -6.59 -8.91
C PRO A 186 7.99 -6.68 -7.37
N VAL A 187 6.95 -7.34 -6.85
CA VAL A 187 6.76 -7.57 -5.41
C VAL A 187 7.90 -8.40 -4.81
N LYS A 188 8.32 -9.48 -5.49
CA LYS A 188 9.52 -10.25 -5.09
C LYS A 188 10.80 -9.42 -5.15
N ALA A 189 10.92 -8.54 -6.14
CA ALA A 189 12.09 -7.69 -6.31
C ALA A 189 12.21 -6.65 -5.20
N LEU A 190 11.09 -6.06 -4.77
CA LEU A 190 11.06 -5.07 -3.69
C LEU A 190 11.65 -5.62 -2.39
N ALA A 191 11.34 -6.86 -2.02
CA ALA A 191 11.88 -7.49 -0.81
C ALA A 191 13.42 -7.48 -0.78
N ARG A 192 14.07 -7.63 -1.94
CA ARG A 192 15.54 -7.67 -2.07
C ARG A 192 16.22 -6.32 -1.86
N LEU A 193 15.46 -5.22 -1.86
CA LEU A 193 16.00 -3.89 -1.55
C LEU A 193 16.26 -3.70 -0.04
N PHE A 194 15.64 -4.54 0.80
CA PHE A 194 15.81 -4.50 2.25
C PHE A 194 16.85 -5.53 2.70
N PRO A 195 17.82 -5.15 3.57
CA PRO A 195 18.81 -6.08 4.11
C PRO A 195 18.21 -7.31 4.82
N ASN A 196 17.08 -7.11 5.48
CA ASN A 196 16.33 -8.14 6.21
C ASN A 196 14.93 -8.30 5.61
N GLY A 197 14.85 -8.30 4.27
CA GLY A 197 13.62 -8.44 3.51
C GLY A 197 13.29 -9.89 3.19
N ASP A 198 12.08 -10.31 3.55
CA ASP A 198 11.47 -11.58 3.18
C ASP A 198 10.26 -11.33 2.26
N VAL A 199 9.90 -12.37 1.50
CA VAL A 199 8.69 -12.35 0.67
C VAL A 199 7.82 -13.57 0.93
N VAL A 200 6.51 -13.35 1.00
CA VAL A 200 5.49 -14.41 1.03
C VAL A 200 4.50 -14.15 -0.10
N LEU A 201 4.23 -15.19 -0.89
CA LEU A 201 3.14 -15.17 -1.85
C LEU A 201 2.04 -16.10 -1.40
N ILE A 202 0.81 -15.60 -1.41
CA ILE A 202 -0.37 -16.39 -1.10
C ILE A 202 -0.99 -16.85 -2.42
N ASP A 203 -1.16 -18.16 -2.55
CA ASP A 203 -1.78 -18.76 -3.73
C ASP A 203 -3.32 -18.61 -3.70
N GLN A 204 -3.93 -18.57 -4.88
CA GLN A 204 -5.34 -18.27 -5.10
C GLN A 204 -5.76 -16.98 -4.38
N CYS A 205 -4.95 -15.94 -4.55
CA CYS A 205 -5.10 -14.65 -3.89
C CYS A 205 -4.68 -13.54 -4.84
N GLY A 206 -5.51 -12.51 -4.96
CA GLY A 206 -5.19 -11.24 -5.60
C GLY A 206 -4.69 -10.21 -4.59
N HIS A 207 -5.19 -9.00 -4.76
CA HIS A 207 -4.74 -7.77 -4.12
C HIS A 207 -5.16 -7.62 -2.65
N TYR A 208 -6.15 -8.40 -2.18
CA TYR A 208 -6.72 -8.29 -0.82
C TYR A 208 -6.67 -9.62 -0.06
N PRO A 209 -5.50 -10.00 0.48
CA PRO A 209 -5.32 -11.31 1.11
C PRO A 209 -6.18 -11.58 2.34
N TRP A 210 -6.59 -10.54 3.08
CA TRP A 210 -7.50 -10.70 4.23
C TRP A 210 -8.94 -11.03 3.82
N VAL A 211 -9.31 -10.82 2.55
CA VAL A 211 -10.64 -11.15 2.02
C VAL A 211 -10.61 -12.56 1.45
N GLU A 212 -9.67 -12.81 0.55
CA GLU A 212 -9.67 -14.05 -0.25
C GLU A 212 -9.09 -15.22 0.54
N ARG A 213 -8.02 -14.96 1.32
CA ARG A 213 -7.23 -15.97 2.03
C ARG A 213 -6.95 -15.55 3.48
N PRO A 214 -7.98 -15.25 4.30
CA PRO A 214 -7.82 -14.67 5.63
C PRO A 214 -6.96 -15.52 6.57
N ALA A 215 -7.06 -16.84 6.47
CA ALA A 215 -6.29 -17.75 7.31
C ALA A 215 -4.80 -17.73 6.95
N GLU A 216 -4.45 -17.75 5.66
CA GLU A 216 -3.09 -17.63 5.16
C GLU A 216 -2.49 -16.26 5.51
N PHE A 217 -3.23 -15.18 5.24
CA PHE A 217 -2.82 -13.82 5.55
C PHE A 217 -2.53 -13.66 7.04
N ARG A 218 -3.46 -14.08 7.89
CA ARG A 218 -3.30 -14.03 9.35
C ARG A 218 -2.08 -14.80 9.80
N ARG A 219 -1.85 -16.01 9.29
CA ARG A 219 -0.67 -16.80 9.66
C ARG A 219 0.62 -16.05 9.31
N ALA A 220 0.75 -15.54 8.09
CA ALA A 220 1.94 -14.81 7.68
C ALA A 220 2.16 -13.53 8.51
N ALA A 221 1.10 -12.75 8.74
CA ALA A 221 1.17 -11.52 9.52
C ALA A 221 1.48 -11.80 11.01
N ASP A 222 0.78 -12.74 11.65
CA ASP A 222 0.99 -13.08 13.07
C ASP A 222 2.39 -13.66 13.30
N THR A 223 2.88 -14.53 12.42
CA THR A 223 4.26 -15.06 12.51
C THR A 223 5.29 -13.93 12.44
N PHE A 224 5.15 -13.02 11.48
CA PHE A 224 6.05 -11.87 11.33
C PHE A 224 6.02 -10.93 12.55
N LEU A 225 4.81 -10.56 12.99
CA LEU A 225 4.59 -9.65 14.11
C LEU A 225 4.99 -10.28 15.45
N GLY A 226 4.91 -11.61 15.58
CA GLY A 226 5.36 -12.38 16.73
C GLY A 226 6.88 -12.42 16.92
N GLY A 227 7.66 -11.93 15.93
CA GLY A 227 9.11 -11.83 16.02
C GLY A 227 9.89 -12.99 15.43
N HIS A 228 9.27 -13.76 14.53
CA HIS A 228 9.98 -14.71 13.70
C HIS A 228 10.59 -13.97 12.52
N ASP A 229 11.90 -13.74 12.58
CA ASP A 229 12.63 -12.93 11.59
C ASP A 229 12.73 -13.60 10.20
N ARG A 230 12.26 -14.84 10.05
CA ARG A 230 12.18 -15.57 8.76
C ARG A 230 10.85 -16.27 8.55
N VAL A 231 9.93 -15.65 7.82
CA VAL A 231 8.55 -16.14 7.69
C VAL A 231 8.43 -17.24 6.63
N ALA A 232 9.18 -17.13 5.52
CA ALA A 232 9.10 -18.09 4.41
C ALA A 232 9.56 -19.51 4.80
N ALA A 233 10.53 -19.62 5.71
CA ALA A 233 11.03 -20.92 6.19
C ALA A 233 10.08 -21.59 7.18
N ASP A 234 9.35 -20.80 7.98
CA ASP A 234 8.47 -21.28 9.04
C ASP A 234 7.07 -21.66 8.51
N LEU A 235 6.58 -21.01 7.45
CA LEU A 235 5.32 -21.37 6.78
C LEU A 235 5.35 -22.78 6.16
N HIS A 236 6.53 -23.34 5.91
CA HIS A 236 6.70 -24.74 5.48
C HIS A 236 6.93 -25.73 6.63
N ARG A 237 7.13 -25.26 7.87
CA ARG A 237 7.57 -26.13 8.97
C ARG A 237 6.62 -26.26 10.15
N ASP A 238 5.74 -25.30 10.47
CA ASP A 238 5.02 -25.39 11.75
C ASP A 238 3.49 -25.25 11.69
N ARG A 239 2.83 -26.32 12.17
CA ARG A 239 1.44 -26.34 12.61
C ARG A 239 1.41 -25.96 14.10
N GLY A 240 1.39 -24.66 14.36
CA GLY A 240 0.80 -24.09 15.57
C GLY A 240 1.77 -23.60 16.64
N GLN A 241 1.61 -22.33 17.02
CA GLN A 241 1.32 -21.84 18.38
C GLN A 241 1.16 -20.31 18.34
N ALA A 242 0.26 -19.78 19.17
CA ALA A 242 -0.09 -18.35 19.22
C ALA A 242 0.76 -17.61 20.26
N GLY A 243 1.33 -16.45 19.87
CA GLY A 243 2.17 -15.60 20.72
C GLY A 243 1.60 -14.18 20.95
N SER A 244 2.04 -13.57 22.04
CA SER A 244 1.57 -12.32 22.68
C SER A 244 1.61 -11.04 21.82
N ARG A 245 0.58 -10.18 21.95
CA ARG A 245 0.34 -8.96 21.15
C ARG A 245 1.15 -7.75 21.65
N ARG A 246 1.88 -7.09 20.75
CA ARG A 246 2.49 -5.76 20.93
C ARG A 246 1.69 -4.70 20.17
N PRO A 247 1.75 -3.40 20.55
CA PRO A 247 1.08 -2.34 19.79
C PRO A 247 1.67 -2.21 18.37
N PHE A 248 0.81 -2.04 17.36
CA PHE A 248 1.15 -1.89 15.94
C PHE A 248 0.47 -0.66 15.33
N LEU A 249 1.11 0.00 14.37
CA LEU A 249 0.51 1.07 13.58
C LEU A 249 0.13 0.52 12.20
N HIS A 250 -1.18 0.39 11.96
CA HIS A 250 -1.72 0.14 10.63
C HIS A 250 -1.86 1.49 9.89
N VAL A 251 -1.17 1.60 8.76
CA VAL A 251 -1.34 2.67 7.76
C VAL A 251 -2.22 2.08 6.67
N ALA A 252 -3.54 2.16 6.87
CA ALA A 252 -4.52 1.83 5.86
C ALA A 252 -4.95 3.13 5.17
N GLY A 253 -4.60 3.29 3.90
CA GLY A 253 -5.32 4.21 3.04
C GLY A 253 -6.57 3.48 2.55
N ARG A 254 -7.72 3.65 3.19
CA ARG A 254 -8.98 3.35 2.50
C ARG A 254 -9.06 4.33 1.33
N GLY A 255 -9.09 3.85 0.10
CA GLY A 255 -9.25 4.70 -1.07
C GLY A 255 -7.97 5.26 -1.69
N ILE A 256 -6.87 4.49 -1.77
CA ILE A 256 -5.77 4.80 -2.71
C ILE A 256 -5.26 3.50 -3.38
N GLU A 257 -5.51 3.36 -4.68
CA GLU A 257 -5.08 2.22 -5.51
C GLU A 257 -4.28 2.77 -6.69
N ASP A 258 -3.16 2.11 -6.94
CA ASP A 258 -1.97 2.73 -7.51
C ASP A 258 -1.89 2.65 -9.04
N ALA A 259 -2.37 1.55 -9.63
CA ALA A 259 -1.96 1.17 -10.98
C ALA A 259 -2.41 2.15 -12.09
N ALA A 260 -3.55 2.85 -11.94
CA ALA A 260 -3.99 3.83 -12.94
C ALA A 260 -3.85 5.29 -12.51
N VAL A 261 -3.90 5.61 -11.21
CA VAL A 261 -3.71 7.00 -10.74
C VAL A 261 -2.26 7.41 -10.92
N ALA A 262 -1.29 6.54 -10.60
CA ALA A 262 0.11 6.81 -10.87
C ALA A 262 0.39 6.95 -12.38
N GLY A 263 -0.20 6.08 -13.23
CA GLY A 263 -0.05 6.16 -14.68
C GLY A 263 -0.66 7.42 -15.32
N ALA A 264 -1.83 7.87 -14.84
CA ALA A 264 -2.48 9.08 -15.30
C ALA A 264 -1.81 10.36 -14.78
N CYS A 265 -1.30 10.35 -13.54
CA CYS A 265 -0.57 11.47 -12.95
C CYS A 265 0.88 11.59 -13.48
N ASP A 266 1.58 10.49 -13.76
CA ASP A 266 2.92 10.48 -14.37
C ASP A 266 2.90 11.09 -15.79
N GLY A 267 1.81 10.91 -16.53
CA GLY A 267 1.60 11.52 -17.84
C GLY A 267 1.43 13.05 -17.80
N ALA A 268 0.93 13.60 -16.68
CA ALA A 268 0.74 15.03 -16.48
C ALA A 268 2.03 15.73 -16.02
N ALA A 269 2.83 15.08 -15.16
CA ALA A 269 4.10 15.62 -14.66
C ALA A 269 5.15 15.83 -15.76
N ARG A 270 5.15 14.99 -16.82
CA ARG A 270 6.05 15.17 -17.98
C ARG A 270 5.76 16.42 -18.84
N ARG A 271 4.63 17.11 -18.62
CA ARG A 271 4.24 18.31 -19.38
C ARG A 271 4.54 19.64 -18.68
N LEU A 272 4.95 19.62 -17.42
CA LEU A 272 5.20 20.84 -16.64
C LEU A 272 6.68 20.87 -16.22
N GLY A 273 7.48 21.56 -17.04
CA GLY A 273 8.92 21.71 -16.83
C GLY A 273 9.29 22.57 -15.61
N ASN A 274 10.46 22.22 -15.05
CA ASN A 274 11.34 22.96 -14.14
C ASN A 274 10.85 24.31 -13.60
N GLY A 275 10.60 24.36 -12.29
CA GLY A 275 10.52 25.60 -11.51
C GLY A 275 11.14 25.40 -10.13
N ASP A 276 12.34 25.95 -9.94
CA ASP A 276 13.08 26.00 -8.67
C ASP A 276 12.26 26.76 -7.61
N ALA A 277 11.88 26.11 -6.50
CA ALA A 277 11.20 26.77 -5.40
C ALA A 277 11.77 26.31 -4.05
N ARG A 278 12.63 27.15 -3.46
CA ARG A 278 13.09 27.02 -2.08
C ARG A 278 11.94 27.39 -1.14
N VAL A 279 11.46 26.45 -0.32
CA VAL A 279 10.39 26.69 0.67
C VAL A 279 10.98 26.72 2.09
N ARG A 280 10.74 27.82 2.81
CA ARG A 280 11.01 27.97 4.25
C ARG A 280 9.95 27.24 5.07
N ALA A 281 10.37 26.62 6.17
CA ALA A 281 9.51 25.89 7.10
C ALA A 281 8.87 26.84 8.12
N ASP A 282 7.54 26.80 8.25
CA ASP A 282 6.79 27.37 9.36
C ASP A 282 6.06 26.26 10.14
N ARG A 283 5.94 26.45 11.46
CA ARG A 283 5.44 25.49 12.46
C ARG A 283 3.96 25.13 12.26
N VAL A 284 3.61 23.87 12.51
CA VAL A 284 2.23 23.34 12.57
C VAL A 284 1.87 23.02 14.02
N GLU A 285 0.68 23.46 14.46
CA GLU A 285 0.13 23.29 15.83
C GLU A 285 -0.50 21.89 16.06
N PRO A 286 -0.55 21.38 17.30
CA PRO A 286 -0.97 20.00 17.61
C PRO A 286 -2.50 19.81 17.65
N PHE A 287 -2.97 18.61 17.26
CA PHE A 287 -4.36 18.16 17.41
C PHE A 287 -4.44 16.80 18.14
N ASP A 288 -5.49 16.60 18.94
CA ASP A 288 -5.73 15.37 19.71
C ASP A 288 -6.30 14.24 18.85
N LEU A 289 -5.75 13.02 18.96
CA LEU A 289 -6.16 11.84 18.19
C LEU A 289 -6.61 10.69 19.11
N VAL A 290 -7.82 10.18 18.90
CA VAL A 290 -8.40 9.03 19.62
C VAL A 290 -8.13 7.72 18.85
N LEU A 291 -7.40 6.78 19.46
CA LEU A 291 -7.09 5.46 18.87
C LEU A 291 -8.16 4.42 19.24
N ARG A 292 -8.76 3.74 18.24
CA ARG A 292 -9.60 2.54 18.44
C ARG A 292 -8.99 1.30 17.79
N TRP A 293 -9.24 0.15 18.41
CA TRP A 293 -8.97 -1.20 17.92
C TRP A 293 -10.02 -1.58 16.85
N PRO A 294 -9.67 -2.28 15.74
CA PRO A 294 -10.67 -2.84 14.85
C PRO A 294 -11.29 -4.08 15.51
N ASP A 295 -12.60 -4.06 15.74
CA ASP A 295 -13.32 -5.21 16.29
C ASP A 295 -13.49 -6.30 15.22
N ASP A 296 -13.84 -7.53 15.64
CA ASP A 296 -14.01 -8.71 14.76
C ASP A 296 -15.04 -8.50 13.61
N GLN A 297 -15.78 -7.39 13.62
CA GLN A 297 -16.73 -6.98 12.59
C GLN A 297 -16.10 -6.14 11.46
N ASP A 298 -14.89 -5.61 11.64
CA ASP A 298 -14.23 -4.74 10.66
C ASP A 298 -13.57 -5.53 9.51
N PHE A 299 -13.59 -6.86 9.58
CA PHE A 299 -13.02 -7.79 8.59
C PHE A 299 -14.07 -8.73 7.96
N ALA A 300 -15.39 -8.46 8.11
CA ALA A 300 -16.50 -9.34 7.68
C ALA A 300 -17.45 -8.73 6.62
#